data_AF-A0A0E0JTB1-F1
#
_entry.id   AF-A0A0E0JTB1-F1
#
_cell.length_a   1.000
_cell.length_b   1.000
_cell.length_c   1.000
_cell.angle_alpha   90.00
_cell.angle_beta   90.00
_cell.angle_gamma   90.00
#
_symmetry.space_group_name_H-M   'P 1'
#
loop_
_entity.id
_entity.type
_entity.pdbx_description
1 polymer ?
#
loop_
_entity_poly.entity_id
_entity_poly.type
_entity_poly.pdbx_seq_one_letter_code
_entity_poly.pdbx_strand_id
1 'polypeptide(L)'
;MGRVPAPCIALKHGAGSDKPALFSISEKTAIDAEIPGMTNSNAWPTPQGWILIRDSTTFLQNPQDPDEKIHLPHLPEAVHSRCASVLSVKPMIPGCVVLLVEPEDTIIWYCRIGQDEEWARHEYDIGTQPLIPSVNGKDHEKLAE
;
A
#
# COMPACT_ATOMS: atom_id res chain seq x y z
N MET A 1 -1.63 24.20 19.84
CA MET A 1 -2.70 23.68 18.96
C MET A 1 -2.01 22.98 17.81
N GLY A 2 -2.16 21.66 17.66
CA GLY A 2 -1.59 20.93 16.53
C GLY A 2 -2.33 21.30 15.24
N ARG A 3 -1.60 21.48 14.13
CA ARG A 3 -2.22 21.61 12.80
C ARG A 3 -3.11 20.39 12.56
N VAL A 4 -4.35 20.63 12.12
CA VAL A 4 -5.22 19.55 11.64
C VAL A 4 -4.58 18.99 10.37
N PRO A 5 -4.40 17.66 10.23
CA PRO A 5 -3.85 17.08 9.01
C PRO A 5 -4.74 17.45 7.82
N ALA A 6 -4.17 18.19 6.86
CA ALA A 6 -4.91 18.53 5.64
C ALA A 6 -4.91 17.32 4.69
N PRO A 7 -6.05 16.98 4.07
CA PRO A 7 -6.05 15.96 3.02
C PRO A 7 -5.12 16.42 1.88
N CYS A 8 -4.18 15.55 1.53
CA CYS A 8 -3.17 15.82 0.52
C CYS A 8 -3.16 14.72 -0.55
N ILE A 9 -2.91 15.11 -1.79
CA ILE A 9 -2.80 14.22 -2.95
C ILE A 9 -1.33 14.14 -3.34
N ALA A 10 -0.82 12.92 -3.51
CA ALA A 10 0.46 12.69 -4.16
C ALA A 10 0.24 12.50 -5.67
N LEU A 11 0.87 13.33 -6.50
CA LEU A 11 0.72 13.34 -7.95
C LEU A 11 2.04 12.96 -8.63
N LYS A 12 1.98 12.09 -9.65
CA LYS A 12 3.13 11.83 -10.53
C LYS A 12 3.24 12.95 -11.58
N HIS A 13 4.41 13.55 -11.72
CA HIS A 13 4.66 14.50 -12.80
C HIS A 13 4.89 13.75 -14.13
N GLY A 14 4.05 14.02 -15.13
CA GLY A 14 4.07 13.31 -16.42
C GLY A 14 5.35 13.50 -17.26
N ALA A 15 6.18 14.49 -16.96
CA ALA A 15 7.39 14.82 -17.72
C ALA A 15 8.63 13.98 -17.38
N GLY A 16 8.46 12.75 -16.86
CA GLY A 16 9.57 11.81 -16.64
C GLY A 16 10.29 11.92 -15.30
N SER A 17 9.78 12.72 -14.36
CA SER A 17 10.25 12.68 -12.96
C SER A 17 9.46 11.61 -12.21
N ASP A 18 10.14 10.60 -11.66
CA ASP A 18 9.52 9.61 -10.78
C ASP A 18 9.27 10.13 -9.36
N LYS A 19 9.67 11.38 -9.09
CA LYS A 19 9.40 12.06 -7.82
C LYS A 19 7.95 12.54 -7.76
N PRO A 20 7.17 12.09 -6.78
CA PRO A 20 5.80 12.56 -6.58
C PRO A 20 5.79 13.99 -5.98
N ALA A 21 4.85 14.82 -6.44
CA ALA A 21 4.57 16.12 -5.85
C ALA A 21 3.39 16.00 -4.87
N LEU A 22 3.50 16.61 -3.70
CA LEU A 22 2.41 16.67 -2.72
C LEU A 22 1.59 17.94 -2.92
N PHE A 23 0.26 17.81 -2.88
CA PHE A 23 -0.67 18.92 -3.04
C PHE A 23 -1.69 18.92 -1.91
N SER A 24 -1.81 20.04 -1.19
CA SER A 24 -2.82 20.25 -0.16
C SER A 24 -4.15 20.58 -0.82
N ILE A 25 -5.19 19.76 -0.60
CA ILE A 25 -6.53 20.05 -1.13
C ILE A 25 -7.12 21.28 -0.43
N SER A 26 -6.93 21.37 0.89
CA SER A 26 -7.50 22.44 1.71
C SER A 26 -6.89 23.80 1.37
N GLU A 27 -5.56 23.84 1.23
CA GLU A 27 -4.84 25.09 0.96
C GLU A 27 -4.75 25.39 -0.54
N LYS A 28 -5.04 24.40 -1.39
CA LYS A 28 -4.94 24.47 -2.86
C LYS A 28 -3.54 24.86 -3.33
N THR A 29 -2.52 24.40 -2.60
CA THR A 29 -1.11 24.70 -2.82
C THR A 29 -0.29 23.42 -2.93
N ALA A 30 0.81 23.51 -3.68
CA ALA A 30 1.85 22.48 -3.63
C ALA A 30 2.53 22.55 -2.25
N ILE A 31 2.74 21.38 -1.65
CA ILE A 31 3.53 21.23 -0.44
C ILE A 31 4.96 20.96 -0.91
N ASP A 32 5.88 21.84 -0.54
CA ASP A 32 7.32 21.64 -0.76
C ASP A 32 7.85 20.67 0.30
N ALA A 33 7.39 19.42 0.19
CA ALA A 33 7.79 18.30 1.02
C ALA A 33 8.20 17.17 0.06
N GLU A 34 9.43 17.26 -0.42
CA GLU A 34 10.05 16.13 -1.12
C GLU A 34 10.27 15.01 -0.08
N ILE A 35 9.65 13.85 -0.28
CA ILE A 35 9.92 12.67 0.53
C ILE A 35 11.09 11.92 -0.13
N PRO A 36 12.29 11.87 0.51
CA PRO A 36 13.46 11.27 -0.10
C PRO A 36 13.26 9.78 -0.40
N GLY A 37 13.66 9.35 -1.59
CA GLY A 37 13.58 7.95 -2.03
C GLY A 37 12.19 7.46 -2.42
N MET A 38 11.16 8.32 -2.37
CA MET A 38 9.80 7.94 -2.75
C MET A 38 9.63 7.88 -4.26
N THR A 39 9.28 6.71 -4.77
CA THR A 39 8.93 6.42 -6.17
C THR A 39 7.62 5.63 -6.21
N ASN A 40 6.99 5.49 -7.38
CA ASN A 40 5.73 4.75 -7.49
C ASN A 40 5.85 3.24 -7.24
N SER A 41 7.05 2.67 -7.39
CA SER A 41 7.28 1.24 -7.24
C SER A 41 7.62 0.81 -5.82
N ASN A 42 7.82 1.76 -4.91
CA ASN A 42 8.44 1.48 -3.62
C ASN A 42 7.76 2.18 -2.43
N ALA A 43 6.57 2.73 -2.66
CA ALA A 43 5.82 3.49 -1.68
C ALA A 43 4.35 3.05 -1.64
N TRP A 44 3.87 2.74 -0.43
CA TRP A 44 2.51 2.24 -0.20
C TRP A 44 1.83 3.06 0.90
N PRO A 45 0.84 3.89 0.56
CA PRO A 45 0.10 4.67 1.55
C PRO A 45 -0.76 3.77 2.43
N THR A 46 -0.86 4.13 3.70
CA THR A 46 -1.69 3.45 4.70
C THR A 46 -2.95 4.27 4.98
N PRO A 47 -4.09 3.64 5.32
CA PRO A 47 -5.30 4.35 5.75
C PRO A 47 -5.10 5.26 6.96
N GLN A 48 -4.03 5.02 7.74
CA GLN A 48 -3.68 5.80 8.92
C GLN A 48 -2.91 7.10 8.59
N GLY A 49 -2.68 7.41 7.31
CA GLY A 49 -2.04 8.65 6.86
C GLY A 49 -0.52 8.61 6.84
N TRP A 50 0.07 7.42 6.94
CA TRP A 50 1.51 7.18 6.79
C TRP A 50 1.82 6.52 5.46
N ILE A 51 3.06 6.63 4.98
CA ILE A 51 3.51 5.99 3.75
C ILE A 51 4.61 5.00 4.09
N LEU A 52 4.42 3.72 3.79
CA LEU A 52 5.48 2.72 3.84
C LEU A 52 6.38 2.92 2.64
N ILE A 53 7.67 3.14 2.86
CA ILE A 53 8.67 3.31 1.80
C ILE A 53 9.72 2.22 1.95
N ARG A 54 10.06 1.58 0.83
CA ARG A 54 11.18 0.65 0.73
C ARG A 54 12.18 1.16 -0.31
N ASP A 55 13.33 1.61 0.15
CA ASP A 55 14.46 1.93 -0.73
C ASP A 55 15.64 1.04 -0.31
N SER A 56 16.83 1.60 -0.10
CA SER A 56 17.94 0.95 0.60
C SER A 56 17.57 0.54 2.04
N THR A 57 16.56 1.17 2.63
CA THR A 57 15.99 0.85 3.95
C THR A 57 14.47 0.86 3.89
N THR A 58 13.81 0.31 4.91
CA THR A 58 12.35 0.31 5.01
C THR A 58 11.90 1.17 6.19
N PHE A 59 10.95 2.07 5.96
CA PHE A 59 10.45 2.98 6.99
C PHE A 59 9.02 3.44 6.69
N LEU A 60 8.30 3.86 7.73
CA LEU A 60 7.08 4.65 7.60
C LEU A 60 7.44 6.13 7.63
N GLN A 61 6.99 6.88 6.63
CA GLN A 61 7.11 8.32 6.54
C GLN A 61 5.81 9.00 6.93
N ASN A 62 5.88 10.01 7.82
CA ASN A 62 4.80 10.98 7.96
C ASN A 62 4.88 11.98 6.80
N PRO A 63 3.87 12.06 5.90
CA PRO A 63 3.90 13.02 4.81
C PRO A 63 3.71 14.48 5.27
N GLN A 64 3.32 14.72 6.53
CA GLN A 64 3.16 16.06 7.10
C GLN A 64 4.41 16.56 7.83
N ASP A 65 5.34 15.65 8.15
CA ASP A 65 6.60 15.95 8.82
C ASP A 65 7.72 15.11 8.20
N PRO A 66 8.59 15.69 7.35
CA PRO A 66 9.64 14.96 6.65
C PRO A 66 10.69 14.35 7.59
N ASP A 67 10.84 14.89 8.80
CA ASP A 67 11.78 14.40 9.81
C ASP A 67 11.18 13.26 10.64
N GLU A 68 9.85 13.11 10.66
CA GLU A 68 9.17 12.06 11.39
C GLU A 68 9.13 10.75 10.57
N LYS A 69 10.11 9.89 10.84
CA LYS A 69 10.27 8.57 10.24
C LYS A 69 10.32 7.48 11.30
N ILE A 70 9.72 6.33 10.98
CA ILE A 70 9.78 5.13 11.83
C ILE A 70 10.47 4.03 11.05
N HIS A 71 11.67 3.67 11.48
CA HIS A 71 12.44 2.59 10.86
C HIS A 71 11.82 1.23 11.14
N LEU A 72 11.84 0.39 10.11
CA LEU A 72 11.37 -0.99 10.14
C LEU A 72 12.52 -1.92 9.74
N PRO A 73 12.39 -3.22 10.02
CA PRO A 73 13.22 -4.24 9.37
C PRO A 73 13.25 -4.05 7.86
N HIS A 74 14.34 -4.43 7.21
CA HIS A 74 14.45 -4.32 5.76
C HIS A 74 13.47 -5.29 5.09
N LEU A 75 12.54 -4.76 4.29
CA LEU A 75 11.55 -5.53 3.54
C LEU A 75 12.21 -6.13 2.28
N PRO A 76 11.98 -7.42 1.97
CA PRO A 76 12.61 -8.08 0.83
C PRO A 76 12.39 -7.41 -0.54
N GLU A 77 13.35 -7.60 -1.46
CA GLU A 77 13.37 -6.92 -2.76
C GLU A 77 12.28 -7.36 -3.75
N ALA A 78 11.65 -8.51 -3.54
CA ALA A 78 10.73 -9.14 -4.50
C ALA A 78 9.27 -8.62 -4.45
N VAL A 79 8.99 -7.58 -3.66
CA VAL A 79 7.62 -7.10 -3.43
C VAL A 79 7.04 -6.34 -4.64
N HIS A 80 5.82 -6.69 -5.03
CA HIS A 80 5.11 -6.05 -6.14
C HIS A 80 4.76 -4.57 -5.86
N SER A 81 4.74 -3.73 -6.91
CA SER A 81 4.32 -2.32 -6.75
C SER A 81 2.83 -2.19 -6.38
N ARG A 82 2.00 -3.18 -6.75
CA ARG A 82 0.55 -3.22 -6.52
C ARG A 82 0.15 -3.80 -5.17
N CYS A 83 0.93 -3.54 -4.13
CA CYS A 83 0.56 -3.90 -2.76
C CYS A 83 -0.39 -2.90 -2.11
N ALA A 84 -1.10 -3.36 -1.09
CA ALA A 84 -1.78 -2.48 -0.14
C ALA A 84 -1.06 -2.54 1.21
N SER A 85 -0.79 -1.39 1.82
CA SER A 85 -0.22 -1.32 3.18
C SER A 85 -1.28 -0.89 4.19
N VAL A 86 -1.30 -1.52 5.36
CA VAL A 86 -2.26 -1.23 6.44
C VAL A 86 -1.54 -1.31 7.78
N LEU A 87 -1.87 -0.39 8.69
CA LEU A 87 -1.43 -0.46 10.08
C LEU A 87 -2.57 -0.94 10.97
N SER A 88 -2.26 -1.78 11.97
CA SER A 88 -3.27 -2.23 12.94
C SER A 88 -3.76 -1.08 13.82
N VAL A 89 -2.86 -0.17 14.20
CA VAL A 89 -3.12 1.03 15.01
C VAL A 89 -2.23 2.18 14.54
N LYS A 90 -2.20 3.31 15.26
CA LYS A 90 -1.24 4.38 14.97
C LYS A 90 0.19 3.88 15.22
N PRO A 91 1.15 4.21 14.33
CA PRO A 91 2.47 3.60 14.38
C PRO A 91 3.33 4.05 15.57
N MET A 92 2.94 5.12 16.26
CA MET A 92 3.56 5.55 17.53
C MET A 92 3.21 4.65 18.72
N ILE A 93 2.25 3.74 18.57
CA ILE A 93 1.84 2.80 19.62
C ILE A 93 2.75 1.56 19.52
N PRO A 94 3.47 1.19 20.60
CA PRO A 94 4.34 0.01 20.61
C PRO A 94 3.58 -1.26 20.20
N GLY A 95 4.21 -2.10 19.38
CA GLY A 95 3.58 -3.32 18.87
C GLY A 95 2.54 -3.08 17.77
N CYS A 96 2.43 -1.86 17.24
CA CYS A 96 1.69 -1.63 15.99
C CYS A 96 2.20 -2.57 14.90
N VAL A 97 1.27 -3.28 14.25
CA VAL A 97 1.57 -4.22 13.17
C VAL A 97 1.49 -3.47 11.86
N VAL A 98 2.57 -3.54 11.08
CA VAL A 98 2.58 -3.11 9.68
C VAL A 98 2.27 -4.32 8.83
N LEU A 99 1.25 -4.22 7.98
CA LEU A 99 0.87 -5.24 7.00
C LEU A 99 1.13 -4.72 5.59
N LEU A 100 1.68 -5.59 4.74
CA LEU A 100 1.76 -5.38 3.30
C LEU A 100 1.15 -6.58 2.60
N VAL A 101 0.08 -6.33 1.85
CA VAL A 101 -0.70 -7.38 1.17
C VAL A 101 -0.36 -7.37 -0.31
N GLU A 102 0.16 -8.50 -0.78
CA GLU A 102 0.42 -8.83 -2.18
C GLU A 102 -0.74 -9.68 -2.72
N PRO A 103 -1.69 -9.07 -3.44
CA PRO A 103 -2.86 -9.79 -3.94
C PRO A 103 -2.54 -10.71 -5.12
N GLU A 104 -1.50 -10.40 -5.91
CA GLU A 104 -1.14 -11.19 -7.09
C GLU A 104 -0.51 -12.54 -6.69
N ASP A 105 0.40 -12.51 -5.72
CA ASP A 105 1.09 -13.72 -5.22
C ASP A 105 0.40 -14.36 -4.01
N THR A 106 -0.68 -13.75 -3.51
CA THR A 106 -1.38 -14.18 -2.29
C THR A 106 -0.47 -14.26 -1.06
N ILE A 107 0.36 -13.23 -0.88
CA ILE A 107 1.31 -13.11 0.23
C ILE A 107 0.92 -11.93 1.12
N ILE A 108 1.09 -12.10 2.42
CA ILE A 108 1.05 -11.04 3.42
C ILE A 108 2.40 -10.98 4.10
N TRP A 109 3.03 -9.80 4.07
CA TRP A 109 4.17 -9.49 4.91
C TRP A 109 3.72 -8.73 6.15
N TYR A 110 4.31 -9.03 7.31
CA TYR A 110 4.07 -8.26 8.51
C TYR A 110 5.27 -8.16 9.44
N CYS A 111 5.32 -7.07 10.21
CA CYS A 111 6.24 -6.89 11.33
C CYS A 111 5.61 -5.97 12.38
N ARG A 112 6.09 -6.04 13.62
CA ARG A 112 5.71 -5.16 14.73
C ARG A 112 6.77 -4.11 14.97
N ILE A 113 6.33 -2.85 14.96
CA ILE A 113 7.18 -1.69 15.18
C ILE A 113 7.89 -1.80 16.53
N GLY A 114 9.23 -1.75 16.49
CA GLY A 114 10.10 -1.79 17.67
C GLY A 114 10.15 -3.12 18.41
N GLN A 115 9.65 -4.21 17.82
CA GLN A 115 9.64 -5.55 18.43
C GLN A 115 10.22 -6.63 17.52
N ASP A 116 9.86 -6.62 16.24
CA ASP A 116 10.35 -7.61 15.30
C ASP A 116 11.59 -7.06 14.57
N GLU A 117 12.62 -7.90 14.41
CA GLU A 117 13.87 -7.58 13.69
C GLU A 117 13.79 -7.93 12.20
N GLU A 118 12.77 -8.68 11.79
CA GLU A 118 12.56 -9.18 10.43
C GLU A 118 11.08 -9.13 10.05
N TRP A 119 10.79 -9.16 8.75
CA TRP A 119 9.44 -9.33 8.24
C TRP A 119 9.05 -10.80 8.21
N ALA A 120 7.90 -11.13 8.78
CA ALA A 120 7.29 -12.43 8.63
C ALA A 120 6.48 -12.50 7.33
N ARG A 121 6.52 -13.66 6.66
CA ARG A 121 5.79 -13.95 5.44
C ARG A 121 4.66 -14.94 5.71
N HIS A 122 3.48 -14.66 5.18
CA HIS A 122 2.33 -15.55 5.26
C HIS A 122 1.66 -15.69 3.89
N GLU A 123 1.60 -16.90 3.35
CA GLU A 123 0.79 -17.21 2.17
C GLU A 123 -0.66 -17.45 2.60
N TYR A 124 -1.61 -16.91 1.85
CA TYR A 124 -3.03 -17.14 2.07
C TYR A 124 -3.69 -17.71 0.83
N ASP A 125 -4.74 -18.51 1.03
CA ASP A 125 -5.57 -19.01 -0.06
C ASP A 125 -6.86 -18.18 -0.13
N ILE A 126 -7.14 -17.60 -1.29
CA ILE A 126 -8.41 -16.89 -1.57
C ILE A 126 -9.57 -17.89 -1.74
N GLY A 127 -9.25 -19.17 -1.90
CA GLY A 127 -10.17 -20.26 -2.16
C GLY A 127 -10.42 -20.43 -3.66
N THR A 128 -10.92 -21.61 -4.02
CA THR A 128 -11.32 -21.91 -5.41
C THR A 128 -12.81 -21.67 -5.58
N GLN A 129 -13.23 -20.75 -6.45
CA GLN A 129 -14.65 -20.66 -6.82
C GLN A 129 -14.97 -21.66 -7.93
N PRO A 130 -15.96 -22.56 -7.75
CA PRO A 130 -16.41 -23.40 -8.84
C PRO A 130 -17.04 -22.52 -9.92
N LEU A 131 -16.53 -22.61 -11.14
CA LEU A 131 -17.17 -21.99 -12.31
C LEU A 131 -18.56 -22.63 -12.45
N ILE A 132 -19.61 -21.88 -12.13
CA ILE A 132 -20.97 -22.31 -12.44
C ILE A 132 -21.05 -22.35 -13.97
N PRO A 133 -21.28 -23.52 -14.60
CA PRO A 133 -21.40 -23.59 -16.04
C PRO A 133 -22.55 -22.67 -16.45
N SER A 134 -22.31 -21.76 -17.40
CA SER A 134 -23.37 -20.97 -18.00
C SER A 134 -24.45 -21.92 -18.51
N VAL A 135 -25.62 -21.88 -17.89
CA VAL A 135 -26.81 -22.49 -18.48
C VAL A 135 -27.13 -21.64 -19.70
N ASN A 136 -26.64 -22.05 -20.88
CA ASN A 136 -27.11 -21.48 -22.13
C ASN A 136 -27.66 -22.63 -22.96
N GLY A 137 -28.97 -22.56 -23.14
CA GLY A 137 -29.83 -23.66 -23.55
C GLY A 137 -29.66 -24.08 -25.01
N LYS A 138 -30.01 -25.33 -25.26
CA LYS A 138 -30.34 -25.88 -26.58
C LYS A 138 -31.28 -27.08 -26.41
N ASP A 139 -32.53 -26.79 -26.08
CA ASP A 139 -33.66 -27.70 -26.34
C ASP A 139 -34.45 -27.16 -27.53
N HIS A 140 -33.93 -27.34 -28.74
CA HIS A 140 -34.70 -27.18 -29.97
C HIS A 140 -34.18 -28.13 -31.06
N GLU A 141 -34.75 -29.34 -31.11
CA GLU A 141 -35.08 -30.09 -32.33
C GLU A 141 -36.01 -31.24 -31.87
N LYS A 142 -37.17 -31.54 -32.47
CA LYS A 142 -37.53 -31.52 -33.89
C LYS A 142 -39.07 -31.62 -34.05
N LEU A 143 -39.64 -30.86 -34.98
CA LEU A 143 -40.98 -31.08 -35.56
C LEU A 143 -40.91 -32.10 -36.72
N ALA A 144 -42.05 -32.75 -36.99
CA ALA A 144 -42.37 -33.79 -37.99
C ALA A 144 -42.39 -35.21 -37.37
N GLU A 145 -43.51 -35.94 -37.37
CA GLU A 145 -44.58 -36.06 -38.38
C GLU A 145 -45.98 -36.17 -37.74
#